data_AF-A0A957GE84-F1
#
_entry.id   AF-A0A957GE84-F1
#
_cell.length_a   1.000
_cell.length_b   1.000
_cell.length_c   1.000
_cell.angle_alpha   90.00
_cell.angle_beta   90.00
_cell.angle_gamma   90.00
#
_symmetry.space_group_name_H-M   'P 1'
#
loop_
_entity.id
_entity.type
_entity.pdbx_description
1 polymer ?
#
loop_
_entity_poly.entity_id
_entity_poly.type
_entity_poly.pdbx_seq_one_letter_code
_entity_poly.pdbx_strand_id
1 'polypeptide(L)'
;MKTLLKWIVRLGLGLVLLLAAIFLVAAVMPAAADTVPDPADYGAGAKSVQPSSSGLQREFPAINEPADNPTTDDKALLGRLLFFDPVLSQNNDTACASCHNPGLGFSDGKTVAAGPDGTPLARNTPGLWNVGYAQNLFWDGRLDSLEAQVEFPLTHPNEMGVDDTAALVAEIAAIPEYDQLFEAVYNEEVTLDNIEKSLAAFQRTLISNNSPFDQYAAGNFEALTAQQRRGLALFRSGATRCFECHTAPTFASDTFRVIGVPSDDPGRAGVVGDGLTGAFKVPSLRNIALTAPYMHNGSLATLEDVVDFYAEGAGHAHGAENVDVFVNGFEMNEQERADLVAFMYALTDESQMPELPTAVPSGLPVVASQANPARDLAAQINVGGNGGQSAAREPMTIRVQPGESIQTAVDRAQPGDTIEVPYGTYHERVVVDLSDITLVGVPNDAGEWPILDGEGVLTEGIISSGNNFSVGNFTVRNYTDNGVLVEGVTGVHFHDIYAENVGTYGIYPVQSTNVLIERMEVTGVDDAGIYAGQCENVTVRDSVVYGNVIGIELENTAGGEV
;
A
#
# COMPACT_ATOMS: atom_id res chain seq x y z
N MET A 1 -16.11 -68.19 -26.62
CA MET A 1 -15.01 -67.37 -27.18
C MET A 1 -15.47 -66.25 -28.11
N LYS A 2 -16.23 -66.50 -29.20
CA LYS A 2 -16.62 -65.44 -30.16
C LYS A 2 -17.53 -64.32 -29.61
N THR A 3 -18.33 -64.61 -28.57
CA THR A 3 -19.21 -63.62 -27.92
C THR A 3 -18.47 -62.73 -26.93
N LEU A 4 -17.50 -63.28 -26.18
CA LEU A 4 -16.68 -62.54 -25.22
C LEU A 4 -15.76 -61.53 -25.92
N LEU A 5 -15.15 -61.93 -27.05
CA LEU A 5 -14.28 -61.05 -27.83
C LEU A 5 -15.04 -59.84 -28.40
N LYS A 6 -16.31 -60.03 -28.81
CA LYS A 6 -17.16 -58.92 -29.27
C LYS A 6 -17.51 -57.92 -28.16
N TRP A 7 -17.64 -58.40 -26.92
CA TRP A 7 -17.88 -57.54 -25.76
C TRP A 7 -16.64 -56.74 -25.36
N ILE A 8 -15.47 -57.37 -25.37
CA ILE A 8 -14.20 -56.70 -25.07
C ILE A 8 -13.90 -55.60 -26.10
N VAL A 9 -14.10 -55.88 -27.40
CA VAL A 9 -13.90 -54.88 -28.46
C VAL A 9 -14.89 -53.71 -28.32
N ARG A 10 -16.14 -53.96 -27.92
CA ARG A 10 -17.14 -52.90 -27.70
C ARG A 10 -16.81 -52.03 -26.49
N LEU A 11 -16.36 -52.64 -25.39
CA LEU A 11 -15.91 -51.92 -24.19
C LEU A 11 -14.65 -51.10 -24.47
N GLY A 12 -13.67 -51.66 -25.18
CA GLY A 12 -12.46 -50.94 -25.58
C GLY A 12 -12.76 -49.76 -26.50
N LEU A 13 -13.64 -49.94 -27.49
CA LEU A 13 -14.06 -48.84 -28.37
C LEU A 13 -14.85 -47.76 -27.60
N GLY A 14 -15.69 -48.16 -26.64
CA GLY A 14 -16.41 -47.23 -25.77
C GLY A 14 -15.47 -46.39 -24.89
N LEU A 15 -14.44 -47.01 -24.32
CA LEU A 15 -13.43 -46.32 -23.51
C LEU A 15 -12.59 -45.36 -24.35
N VAL A 16 -12.17 -45.76 -25.55
CA VAL A 16 -11.41 -44.89 -26.47
C VAL A 16 -12.26 -43.70 -26.91
N LEU A 17 -13.54 -43.88 -27.20
CA LEU A 17 -14.45 -42.78 -27.55
C LEU A 17 -14.72 -41.86 -26.35
N LEU A 18 -14.81 -42.40 -25.13
CA LEU A 18 -14.95 -41.60 -23.91
C LEU A 18 -13.69 -40.76 -23.65
N LEU A 19 -12.50 -41.37 -23.74
CA LEU A 19 -11.23 -40.67 -23.55
C LEU A 19 -10.99 -39.62 -24.64
N ALA A 20 -11.34 -39.92 -25.90
CA ALA A 20 -11.28 -38.95 -26.99
C ALA A 20 -12.26 -37.79 -26.76
N ALA A 21 -13.46 -38.05 -26.22
CA ALA A 21 -14.41 -37.00 -25.88
C ALA A 21 -13.94 -36.14 -24.70
N ILE A 22 -13.32 -36.73 -23.68
CA ILE A 22 -12.73 -35.99 -22.55
C ILE A 22 -11.56 -35.12 -23.04
N PHE A 23 -10.69 -35.64 -23.91
CA PHE A 23 -9.60 -34.87 -24.51
C PHE A 23 -10.11 -33.74 -25.40
N LEU A 24 -11.20 -33.96 -26.16
CA LEU A 24 -11.83 -32.92 -26.97
C LEU A 24 -12.47 -31.83 -26.11
N VAL A 25 -13.05 -32.18 -24.95
CA VAL A 25 -13.62 -31.21 -24.01
C VAL A 25 -12.51 -30.42 -23.32
N ALA A 26 -11.42 -31.06 -22.89
CA ALA A 26 -10.26 -30.37 -22.32
C ALA A 26 -9.55 -29.45 -23.32
N ALA A 27 -9.52 -29.81 -24.62
CA ALA A 27 -8.93 -28.99 -25.67
C ALA A 27 -9.83 -27.83 -26.17
N VAL A 28 -11.11 -27.81 -25.77
CA VAL A 28 -12.09 -26.77 -26.15
C VAL A 28 -12.51 -25.93 -24.94
N MET A 29 -12.07 -26.27 -23.73
CA MET A 29 -12.15 -25.35 -22.59
C MET A 29 -11.21 -24.18 -22.88
N PRO A 30 -11.72 -22.94 -23.05
CA PRO A 30 -10.84 -21.79 -23.06
C PRO A 30 -10.05 -21.80 -21.74
N ALA A 31 -8.78 -21.39 -21.79
CA ALA A 31 -8.07 -21.01 -20.57
C ALA A 31 -9.02 -20.12 -19.75
N ALA A 32 -9.05 -20.31 -18.43
CA ALA A 32 -9.79 -19.41 -17.57
C ALA A 32 -9.40 -17.99 -17.99
N ALA A 33 -10.36 -17.25 -18.54
CA ALA A 33 -10.11 -15.86 -18.87
C ALA A 33 -9.80 -15.21 -17.53
N ASP A 34 -8.65 -14.52 -17.45
CA ASP A 34 -8.38 -13.64 -16.33
C ASP A 34 -9.65 -12.82 -16.11
N THR A 35 -10.26 -12.97 -14.95
CA THR A 35 -11.40 -12.16 -14.56
C THR A 35 -10.92 -10.73 -14.67
N VAL A 36 -11.59 -9.91 -15.49
CA VAL A 36 -11.40 -8.46 -15.43
C VAL A 36 -11.68 -8.09 -13.98
N PRO A 37 -10.67 -7.72 -13.18
CA PRO A 37 -10.88 -7.47 -11.76
C PRO A 37 -11.88 -6.34 -11.59
N ASP A 38 -12.77 -6.45 -10.61
CA ASP A 38 -13.69 -5.35 -10.28
C ASP A 38 -12.83 -4.14 -9.87
N PRO A 39 -13.10 -2.93 -10.40
CA PRO A 39 -12.45 -1.73 -9.90
C PRO A 39 -12.57 -1.52 -8.38
N ALA A 40 -13.60 -2.08 -7.75
CA ALA A 40 -13.74 -2.10 -6.30
C ALA A 40 -12.74 -3.03 -5.58
N ASP A 41 -12.17 -4.00 -6.30
CA ASP A 41 -11.11 -4.90 -5.82
C ASP A 41 -9.71 -4.32 -6.09
N TYR A 42 -9.59 -3.23 -6.86
CA TYR A 42 -8.36 -2.45 -6.96
C TYR A 42 -8.24 -1.50 -5.78
N GLY A 43 -7.28 -1.79 -4.93
CA GLY A 43 -6.93 -0.95 -3.81
C GLY A 43 -7.23 -1.68 -2.51
N ALA A 44 -6.22 -1.77 -1.66
CA ALA A 44 -6.47 -2.15 -0.30
C ALA A 44 -7.54 -1.19 0.25
N GLY A 45 -8.65 -1.71 0.78
CA GLY A 45 -9.62 -0.90 1.50
C GLY A 45 -10.23 0.28 0.73
N ALA A 46 -10.66 0.12 -0.51
CA ALA A 46 -11.22 1.19 -1.34
C ALA A 46 -12.39 2.01 -0.73
N LYS A 47 -12.88 1.64 0.46
CA LYS A 47 -13.91 2.36 1.21
C LYS A 47 -13.37 2.86 2.54
N SER A 48 -13.61 4.15 2.82
CA SER A 48 -13.45 4.70 4.16
C SER A 48 -14.34 3.93 5.14
N VAL A 49 -13.83 3.65 6.34
CA VAL A 49 -14.63 3.06 7.42
C VAL A 49 -15.77 4.02 7.74
N GLN A 50 -16.99 3.52 8.01
CA GLN A 50 -18.11 4.39 8.39
C GLN A 50 -18.60 4.04 9.80
N PRO A 51 -18.75 5.03 10.70
CA PRO A 51 -18.31 6.43 10.56
C PRO A 51 -16.78 6.54 10.65
N SER A 52 -16.15 7.38 9.81
CA SER A 52 -14.73 7.73 9.93
C SER A 52 -14.56 9.18 10.38
N SER A 53 -13.46 9.47 11.07
CA SER A 53 -13.01 10.82 11.42
C SER A 53 -12.18 11.50 10.31
N SER A 54 -11.82 10.81 9.23
CA SER A 54 -11.08 11.34 8.07
C SER A 54 -11.30 10.52 6.79
N GLY A 55 -10.90 11.04 5.63
CA GLY A 55 -10.84 10.26 4.38
C GLY A 55 -9.66 9.27 4.31
N LEU A 56 -8.80 9.26 5.33
CA LEU A 56 -7.59 8.42 5.38
C LEU A 56 -7.83 7.05 6.02
N GLN A 57 -8.84 6.90 6.88
CA GLN A 57 -9.13 5.63 7.54
C GLN A 57 -9.90 4.68 6.64
N ARG A 58 -9.23 3.63 6.19
CA ARG A 58 -9.76 2.64 5.25
C ARG A 58 -9.85 1.25 5.88
N GLU A 59 -10.86 0.47 5.48
CA GLU A 59 -11.02 -0.91 5.96
C GLU A 59 -9.89 -1.79 5.40
N PHE A 60 -9.26 -2.62 6.22
CA PHE A 60 -8.28 -3.59 5.67
C PHE A 60 -9.00 -4.60 4.77
N PRO A 61 -8.39 -5.04 3.65
CA PRO A 61 -8.97 -6.08 2.83
C PRO A 61 -9.11 -7.38 3.63
N ALA A 62 -9.93 -8.32 3.15
CA ALA A 62 -9.98 -9.65 3.72
C ALA A 62 -8.59 -10.30 3.64
N ILE A 63 -8.18 -10.98 4.73
CA ILE A 63 -7.00 -11.84 4.72
C ILE A 63 -7.22 -12.95 3.69
N ASN A 64 -6.20 -13.26 2.90
CA ASN A 64 -6.17 -14.41 2.01
C ASN A 64 -6.09 -15.69 2.86
N GLU A 65 -7.27 -16.18 3.24
CA GLU A 65 -7.47 -17.34 4.10
C GLU A 65 -8.34 -18.38 3.37
N PRO A 66 -7.73 -19.47 2.85
CA PRO A 66 -8.47 -20.58 2.26
C PRO A 66 -9.43 -21.21 3.26
N ALA A 67 -10.61 -21.61 2.78
CA ALA A 67 -11.67 -22.17 3.63
C ALA A 67 -11.27 -23.48 4.34
N ASP A 68 -10.31 -24.22 3.78
CA ASP A 68 -9.75 -25.44 4.35
C ASP A 68 -8.54 -25.19 5.28
N ASN A 69 -8.08 -23.94 5.44
CA ASN A 69 -7.06 -23.57 6.40
C ASN A 69 -7.36 -22.27 7.19
N PRO A 70 -8.43 -22.24 8.01
CA PRO A 70 -8.69 -21.11 8.89
C PRO A 70 -7.59 -20.96 9.94
N THR A 71 -7.22 -19.72 10.26
CA THR A 71 -6.23 -19.39 11.29
C THR A 71 -6.84 -19.59 12.68
N THR A 72 -6.16 -20.36 13.53
CA THR A 72 -6.49 -20.52 14.95
C THR A 72 -5.23 -20.28 15.78
N ASP A 73 -5.40 -19.91 17.06
CA ASP A 73 -4.26 -19.65 17.96
C ASP A 73 -3.30 -20.84 18.05
N ASP A 74 -3.83 -22.06 18.20
CA ASP A 74 -3.02 -23.28 18.30
C ASP A 74 -2.27 -23.60 17.00
N LYS A 75 -2.91 -23.37 15.84
CA LYS A 75 -2.28 -23.57 14.53
C LYS A 75 -1.21 -22.52 14.26
N ALA A 76 -1.47 -21.27 14.60
CA ALA A 76 -0.50 -20.19 14.49
C ALA A 76 0.68 -20.40 15.45
N LEU A 77 0.45 -20.97 16.65
CA LEU A 77 1.51 -21.36 17.57
C LEU A 77 2.40 -22.47 16.99
N LEU A 78 1.80 -23.53 16.45
CA LEU A 78 2.54 -24.60 15.77
C LEU A 78 3.35 -24.06 14.60
N GLY A 79 2.74 -23.22 13.76
CA GLY A 79 3.41 -22.53 12.66
C GLY A 79 4.57 -21.65 13.12
N ARG A 80 4.40 -20.93 14.24
CA ARG A 80 5.46 -20.11 14.84
C ARG A 80 6.64 -20.97 15.29
N LEU A 81 6.41 -22.14 15.88
CA LEU A 81 7.52 -23.01 16.27
C LEU A 81 8.27 -23.50 15.03
N LEU A 82 7.56 -23.99 14.01
CA LEU A 82 8.13 -24.44 12.73
C LEU A 82 8.93 -23.32 12.03
N PHE A 83 8.39 -22.10 11.97
CA PHE A 83 9.03 -20.97 11.28
C PHE A 83 10.44 -20.64 11.79
N PHE A 84 10.69 -20.93 13.07
CA PHE A 84 11.96 -20.67 13.74
C PHE A 84 12.83 -21.92 13.90
N ASP A 85 12.34 -23.11 13.52
CA ASP A 85 13.03 -24.38 13.71
C ASP A 85 13.81 -24.78 12.45
N PRO A 86 15.15 -24.89 12.51
CA PRO A 86 15.97 -25.31 11.36
C PRO A 86 15.68 -26.71 10.84
N VAL A 87 14.92 -27.54 11.58
CA VAL A 87 14.52 -28.90 11.18
C VAL A 87 13.79 -28.95 9.84
N LEU A 88 13.25 -27.81 9.38
CA LEU A 88 12.59 -27.70 8.08
C LEU A 88 13.54 -27.77 6.88
N SER A 89 14.86 -27.66 7.10
CA SER A 89 15.86 -27.65 6.04
C SER A 89 16.61 -28.97 5.93
N GLN A 90 17.09 -29.30 4.73
CA GLN A 90 17.82 -30.55 4.44
C GLN A 90 19.00 -30.81 5.40
N ASN A 91 19.67 -29.75 5.86
CA ASN A 91 20.86 -29.83 6.69
C ASN A 91 20.62 -29.44 8.16
N ASN A 92 19.37 -29.20 8.56
CA ASN A 92 19.01 -28.76 9.91
C ASN A 92 19.74 -27.49 10.37
N ASP A 93 19.99 -26.54 9.45
CA ASP A 93 20.77 -25.32 9.70
C ASP A 93 20.08 -24.02 9.23
N THR A 94 18.96 -24.13 8.52
CA THR A 94 18.22 -23.00 7.95
C THR A 94 16.75 -23.09 8.36
N ALA A 95 16.23 -22.02 8.97
CA ALA A 95 14.80 -21.88 9.25
C ALA A 95 14.20 -20.76 8.36
N CYS A 96 12.88 -20.64 8.29
CA CYS A 96 12.23 -19.51 7.61
C CYS A 96 12.74 -18.17 8.19
N ALA A 97 12.90 -18.10 9.52
CA ALA A 97 13.45 -16.95 10.24
C ALA A 97 14.92 -16.61 9.89
N SER A 98 15.66 -17.49 9.22
CA SER A 98 17.02 -17.20 8.75
C SER A 98 17.04 -16.14 7.66
N CYS A 99 16.06 -16.18 6.74
CA CYS A 99 15.88 -15.21 5.66
C CYS A 99 14.80 -14.17 6.01
N HIS A 100 13.79 -14.55 6.78
CA HIS A 100 12.74 -13.63 7.24
C HIS A 100 12.92 -13.31 8.72
N ASN A 101 14.03 -12.64 9.04
CA ASN A 101 14.43 -12.39 10.42
C ASN A 101 13.52 -11.33 11.06
N PRO A 102 12.87 -11.59 12.20
CA PRO A 102 12.02 -10.61 12.88
C PRO A 102 12.79 -9.34 13.25
N GLY A 103 14.08 -9.49 13.58
CA GLY A 103 15.02 -8.41 13.83
C GLY A 103 15.27 -7.49 12.62
N LEU A 104 14.88 -7.87 11.41
CA LEU A 104 15.06 -7.08 10.18
C LEU A 104 13.72 -6.88 9.46
N GLY A 105 12.62 -6.67 10.19
CA GLY A 105 11.30 -6.47 9.58
C GLY A 105 10.77 -7.70 8.82
N PHE A 106 11.20 -8.90 9.22
CA PHE A 106 10.98 -10.16 8.51
C PHE A 106 11.60 -10.20 7.10
N SER A 107 12.72 -9.52 6.89
CA SER A 107 13.66 -9.71 5.77
C SER A 107 15.04 -10.16 6.27
N ASP A 108 16.08 -10.16 5.43
CA ASP A 108 17.43 -10.63 5.77
C ASP A 108 18.50 -9.53 5.78
N GLY A 109 18.16 -8.29 5.41
CA GLY A 109 19.11 -7.18 5.35
C GLY A 109 20.16 -7.29 4.25
N LYS A 110 19.96 -8.13 3.23
CA LYS A 110 20.92 -8.37 2.14
C LYS A 110 20.37 -7.90 0.79
N THR A 111 21.27 -7.57 -0.13
CA THR A 111 20.90 -7.30 -1.54
C THR A 111 20.14 -8.49 -2.13
N VAL A 112 20.72 -9.67 -2.02
CA VAL A 112 20.06 -10.96 -2.27
C VAL A 112 20.57 -11.97 -1.24
N ALA A 113 19.71 -12.90 -0.83
CA ALA A 113 20.12 -14.00 0.03
C ALA A 113 21.10 -14.92 -0.72
N ALA A 114 21.74 -15.83 0.00
CA ALA A 114 22.58 -16.87 -0.57
C ALA A 114 22.19 -18.22 0.04
N GLY A 115 22.19 -19.25 -0.79
CA GLY A 115 21.92 -20.61 -0.36
C GLY A 115 23.04 -21.24 0.48
N PRO A 116 22.85 -22.48 0.94
CA PRO A 116 23.82 -23.17 1.80
C PRO A 116 25.22 -23.32 1.19
N ASP A 117 25.32 -23.38 -0.13
CA ASP A 117 26.58 -23.45 -0.89
C ASP A 117 27.19 -22.07 -1.21
N GLY A 118 26.54 -20.99 -0.77
CA GLY A 118 26.91 -19.61 -1.05
C GLY A 118 26.42 -19.07 -2.40
N THR A 119 25.65 -19.86 -3.16
CA THR A 119 25.06 -19.40 -4.43
C THR A 119 24.04 -18.28 -4.16
N PRO A 120 24.20 -17.08 -4.76
CA PRO A 120 23.22 -16.00 -4.60
C PRO A 120 21.85 -16.38 -5.17
N LEU A 121 20.79 -16.00 -4.46
CA LEU A 121 19.43 -16.04 -4.99
C LEU A 121 19.22 -14.93 -6.02
N ALA A 122 18.17 -15.08 -6.82
CA ALA A 122 17.85 -14.14 -7.89
C ALA A 122 17.27 -12.81 -7.38
N ARG A 123 16.68 -12.79 -6.19
CA ARG A 123 15.89 -11.66 -5.67
C ARG A 123 16.17 -11.37 -4.20
N ASN A 124 15.94 -10.12 -3.82
CA ASN A 124 15.90 -9.65 -2.45
C ASN A 124 14.78 -10.35 -1.67
N THR A 125 15.03 -10.65 -0.40
CA THR A 125 14.06 -11.28 0.49
C THR A 125 13.00 -10.26 0.93
N PRO A 126 11.72 -10.39 0.53
CA PRO A 126 10.70 -9.42 0.92
C PRO A 126 10.37 -9.53 2.41
N GLY A 127 9.95 -8.42 3.02
CA GLY A 127 9.36 -8.43 4.36
C GLY A 127 8.03 -9.18 4.41
N LEU A 128 7.66 -9.72 5.58
CA LEU A 128 6.43 -10.50 5.77
C LEU A 128 5.32 -9.77 6.51
N TRP A 129 5.55 -8.54 7.01
CA TRP A 129 4.47 -7.75 7.60
C TRP A 129 3.34 -7.57 6.59
N ASN A 130 2.11 -7.88 7.03
CA ASN A 130 0.89 -7.83 6.24
C ASN A 130 0.85 -8.77 5.02
N VAL A 131 1.71 -9.79 4.96
CA VAL A 131 1.73 -10.78 3.87
C VAL A 131 0.40 -11.54 3.77
N GLY A 132 -0.33 -11.70 4.88
CA GLY A 132 -1.65 -12.34 4.91
C GLY A 132 -2.71 -11.65 4.04
N TYR A 133 -2.54 -10.37 3.67
CA TYR A 133 -3.47 -9.67 2.79
C TYR A 133 -3.16 -9.82 1.29
N ALA A 134 -1.98 -10.34 0.93
CA ALA A 134 -1.58 -10.43 -0.47
C ALA A 134 -2.36 -11.53 -1.21
N GLN A 135 -2.89 -11.20 -2.38
CA GLN A 135 -3.53 -12.18 -3.27
C GLN A 135 -2.53 -12.83 -4.23
N ASN A 136 -1.39 -12.18 -4.46
CA ASN A 136 -0.27 -12.73 -5.22
C ASN A 136 1.02 -12.69 -4.36
N LEU A 137 1.77 -13.79 -4.34
CA LEU A 137 2.99 -13.98 -3.55
C LEU A 137 4.23 -14.12 -4.44
N PHE A 138 5.40 -13.88 -3.84
CA PHE A 138 6.65 -13.54 -4.53
C PHE A 138 6.60 -12.20 -5.29
N TRP A 139 7.78 -11.75 -5.70
CA TRP A 139 7.96 -10.53 -6.50
C TRP A 139 7.28 -10.60 -7.88
N ASP A 140 7.16 -11.79 -8.47
CA ASP A 140 6.49 -12.04 -9.76
C ASP A 140 5.04 -12.51 -9.61
N GLY A 141 4.54 -12.63 -8.38
CA GLY A 141 3.16 -13.01 -8.09
C GLY A 141 2.78 -14.42 -8.54
N ARG A 142 3.73 -15.35 -8.68
CA ARG A 142 3.49 -16.66 -9.31
C ARG A 142 2.59 -17.61 -8.50
N LEU A 143 2.31 -17.30 -7.24
CA LEU A 143 1.44 -18.08 -6.36
C LEU A 143 0.39 -17.19 -5.71
N ASP A 144 -0.73 -17.79 -5.34
CA ASP A 144 -1.94 -17.12 -4.84
C ASP A 144 -2.29 -17.50 -3.39
N SER A 145 -1.48 -18.34 -2.72
CA SER A 145 -1.71 -18.77 -1.35
C SER A 145 -0.42 -18.99 -0.58
N LEU A 146 -0.44 -18.69 0.72
CA LEU A 146 0.71 -18.87 1.61
C LEU A 146 1.09 -20.35 1.75
N GLU A 147 0.10 -21.24 1.71
CA GLU A 147 0.27 -22.69 1.73
C GLU A 147 1.15 -23.15 0.57
N ALA A 148 0.77 -22.79 -0.67
CA ALA A 148 1.57 -23.12 -1.85
C ALA A 148 2.94 -22.42 -1.82
N GLN A 149 3.01 -21.20 -1.25
CA GLN A 149 4.26 -20.45 -1.16
C GLN A 149 5.28 -21.13 -0.26
N VAL A 150 4.86 -21.75 0.83
CA VAL A 150 5.74 -22.44 1.80
C VAL A 150 6.46 -23.65 1.17
N GLU A 151 5.81 -24.39 0.27
CA GLU A 151 6.42 -25.57 -0.37
C GLU A 151 7.66 -25.20 -1.21
N PHE A 152 7.66 -24.02 -1.83
CA PHE A 152 8.73 -23.57 -2.71
C PHE A 152 10.09 -23.39 -2.00
N PRO A 153 10.25 -22.55 -0.94
CA PRO A 153 11.52 -22.39 -0.24
C PRO A 153 11.97 -23.68 0.44
N LEU A 154 11.04 -24.53 0.90
CA LEU A 154 11.35 -25.84 1.49
C LEU A 154 12.16 -26.70 0.51
N THR A 155 11.70 -26.79 -0.73
CA THR A 155 12.27 -27.70 -1.75
C THR A 155 13.30 -27.04 -2.67
N HIS A 156 13.41 -25.71 -2.67
CA HIS A 156 14.34 -25.00 -3.54
C HIS A 156 15.81 -25.27 -3.11
N PRO A 157 16.69 -25.75 -4.03
CA PRO A 157 18.03 -26.24 -3.68
C PRO A 157 18.96 -25.15 -3.10
N ASN A 158 18.71 -23.89 -3.45
CA ASN A 158 19.49 -22.75 -2.95
C ASN A 158 18.79 -22.04 -1.78
N GLU A 159 17.72 -22.62 -1.23
CA GLU A 159 17.05 -22.12 -0.02
C GLU A 159 17.15 -23.17 1.09
N MET A 160 16.11 -23.96 1.34
CA MET A 160 16.13 -24.99 2.40
C MET A 160 16.51 -26.38 1.88
N GLY A 161 16.42 -26.59 0.56
CA GLY A 161 17.06 -27.69 -0.16
C GLY A 161 16.52 -29.10 0.11
N VAL A 162 15.29 -29.23 0.63
CA VAL A 162 14.67 -30.52 0.94
C VAL A 162 14.40 -31.30 -0.36
N ASP A 163 15.10 -32.43 -0.55
CA ASP A 163 14.98 -33.27 -1.74
C ASP A 163 13.96 -34.40 -1.59
N ASP A 164 13.67 -34.82 -0.36
CA ASP A 164 12.66 -35.81 0.00
C ASP A 164 11.75 -35.28 1.12
N THR A 165 10.59 -34.74 0.73
CA THR A 165 9.61 -34.21 1.69
C THR A 165 8.99 -35.29 2.59
N ALA A 166 8.99 -36.56 2.17
CA ALA A 166 8.54 -37.65 3.04
C ALA A 166 9.56 -37.95 4.15
N ALA A 167 10.85 -37.80 3.86
CA ALA A 167 11.90 -37.88 4.88
C ALA A 167 11.79 -36.72 5.89
N LEU A 168 11.55 -35.49 5.42
CA LEU A 168 11.30 -34.33 6.29
C LEU A 168 10.11 -34.58 7.22
N VAL A 169 8.97 -35.03 6.69
CA VAL A 169 7.78 -35.33 7.49
C VAL A 169 8.09 -36.41 8.54
N ALA A 170 8.82 -37.46 8.17
CA ALA A 170 9.21 -38.51 9.11
C ALA A 170 10.15 -38.01 10.22
N GLU A 171 11.04 -37.06 9.90
CA GLU A 171 11.92 -36.43 10.89
C GLU A 171 11.13 -35.59 11.89
N ILE A 172 10.20 -34.76 11.42
CA ILE A 172 9.34 -33.94 12.29
C ILE A 172 8.44 -34.83 13.15
N ALA A 173 7.84 -35.89 12.57
CA ALA A 173 7.02 -36.85 13.30
C ALA A 173 7.80 -37.63 14.37
N ALA A 174 9.12 -37.77 14.23
CA ALA A 174 9.97 -38.41 15.22
C ALA A 174 10.24 -37.54 16.46
N ILE A 175 9.91 -36.24 16.42
CA ILE A 175 10.04 -35.31 17.53
C ILE A 175 8.76 -35.38 18.38
N PRO A 176 8.80 -35.91 19.63
CA PRO A 176 7.58 -36.17 20.42
C PRO A 176 6.74 -34.93 20.70
N GLU A 177 7.36 -33.76 20.78
CA GLU A 177 6.70 -32.49 21.00
C GLU A 177 5.92 -32.03 19.75
N TYR A 178 6.48 -32.20 18.54
CA TYR A 178 5.76 -31.92 17.31
C TYR A 178 4.60 -32.89 17.09
N ASP A 179 4.82 -34.20 17.27
CA ASP A 179 3.77 -35.22 17.17
C ASP A 179 2.53 -34.86 18.03
N GLN A 180 2.75 -34.45 19.27
CA GLN A 180 1.68 -34.01 20.17
C GLN A 180 1.00 -32.71 19.71
N LEU A 181 1.75 -31.74 19.18
CA LEU A 181 1.19 -30.49 18.69
C LEU A 181 0.35 -30.70 17.42
N PHE A 182 0.81 -31.54 16.49
CA PHE A 182 0.05 -31.88 15.29
C PHE A 182 -1.23 -32.65 15.62
N GLU A 183 -1.16 -33.64 16.52
CA GLU A 183 -2.35 -34.36 16.98
C GLU A 183 -3.35 -33.41 17.66
N ALA A 184 -2.87 -32.42 18.43
CA ALA A 184 -3.75 -31.45 19.09
C ALA A 184 -4.44 -30.49 18.11
N VAL A 185 -3.75 -30.06 17.04
CA VAL A 185 -4.28 -29.08 16.06
C VAL A 185 -5.14 -29.75 14.98
N TYR A 186 -4.72 -30.91 14.48
CA TYR A 186 -5.31 -31.57 13.32
C TYR A 186 -6.04 -32.87 13.65
N ASN A 187 -5.80 -33.48 14.82
CA ASN A 187 -6.27 -34.83 15.15
C ASN A 187 -5.84 -35.85 14.07
N GLU A 188 -4.62 -35.66 13.57
CA GLU A 188 -3.98 -36.41 12.49
C GLU A 188 -2.47 -36.53 12.75
N GLU A 189 -1.85 -37.53 12.13
CA GLU A 189 -0.38 -37.62 12.06
C GLU A 189 0.21 -36.41 11.32
N VAL A 190 1.51 -36.16 11.52
CA VAL A 190 2.22 -35.10 10.80
C VAL A 190 2.17 -35.36 9.30
N THR A 191 1.75 -34.35 8.53
CA THR A 191 1.76 -34.37 7.06
C THR A 191 2.41 -33.09 6.54
N LEU A 192 2.89 -33.13 5.29
CA LEU A 192 3.42 -31.94 4.62
C LEU A 192 2.36 -30.82 4.54
N ASP A 193 1.14 -31.18 4.18
CA ASP A 193 -0.01 -30.25 4.12
C ASP A 193 -0.26 -29.56 5.47
N ASN A 194 -0.22 -30.30 6.58
CA ASN A 194 -0.42 -29.72 7.92
C ASN A 194 0.76 -28.81 8.34
N ILE A 195 1.99 -29.11 7.89
CA ILE A 195 3.17 -28.24 8.09
C ILE A 195 2.97 -26.91 7.34
N GLU A 196 2.64 -26.98 6.04
CA GLU A 196 2.39 -25.82 5.18
C GLU A 196 1.26 -24.95 5.73
N LYS A 197 0.14 -25.59 6.11
CA LYS A 197 -1.02 -24.93 6.70
C LYS A 197 -0.70 -24.24 8.03
N SER A 198 0.13 -24.85 8.85
CA SER A 198 0.58 -24.24 10.12
C SER A 198 1.44 -23.01 9.87
N LEU A 199 2.43 -23.11 8.98
CA LEU A 199 3.30 -21.99 8.61
C LEU A 199 2.52 -20.84 7.98
N ALA A 200 1.55 -21.12 7.11
CA ALA A 200 0.67 -20.11 6.53
C ALA A 200 -0.19 -19.41 7.59
N ALA A 201 -0.75 -20.16 8.55
CA ALA A 201 -1.53 -19.60 9.65
C ALA A 201 -0.69 -18.66 10.53
N PHE A 202 0.57 -19.00 10.84
CA PHE A 202 1.46 -18.09 11.56
C PHE A 202 1.74 -16.81 10.76
N GLN A 203 2.05 -16.93 9.47
CA GLN A 203 2.34 -15.76 8.62
C GLN A 203 1.15 -14.78 8.53
N ARG A 204 -0.09 -15.28 8.57
CA ARG A 204 -1.31 -14.44 8.65
C ARG A 204 -1.42 -13.62 9.94
N THR A 205 -0.70 -13.99 11.00
CA THR A 205 -0.69 -13.23 12.26
C THR A 205 0.28 -12.03 12.24
N LEU A 206 1.14 -11.92 11.23
CA LEU A 206 2.11 -10.83 11.10
C LEU A 206 1.42 -9.55 10.62
N ILE A 207 0.68 -8.89 11.51
CA ILE A 207 -0.16 -7.73 11.21
C ILE A 207 0.42 -6.42 11.74
N SER A 208 0.55 -5.44 10.85
CA SER A 208 0.85 -4.04 11.12
C SER A 208 -0.38 -3.21 10.77
N ASN A 209 -1.00 -2.60 11.78
CA ASN A 209 -2.25 -1.83 11.66
C ASN A 209 -2.43 -0.73 12.72
N ASN A 210 -1.37 -0.40 13.48
CA ASN A 210 -1.38 0.60 14.53
C ASN A 210 -0.16 1.55 14.47
N SER A 211 0.35 1.77 13.25
CA SER A 211 1.42 2.73 12.98
C SER A 211 1.00 4.17 13.30
N PRO A 212 1.95 5.12 13.40
CA PRO A 212 1.62 6.53 13.47
C PRO A 212 0.62 6.99 12.39
N PHE A 213 0.75 6.49 11.15
CA PHE A 213 -0.25 6.75 10.11
C PHE A 213 -1.63 6.18 10.46
N ASP A 214 -1.72 4.95 10.97
CA ASP A 214 -3.00 4.32 11.32
C ASP A 214 -3.73 5.10 12.43
N GLN A 215 -2.98 5.53 13.45
CA GLN A 215 -3.50 6.36 14.53
C GLN A 215 -3.98 7.72 14.02
N TYR A 216 -3.21 8.33 13.11
CA TYR A 216 -3.57 9.59 12.47
C TYR A 216 -4.84 9.49 11.62
N ALA A 217 -4.92 8.48 10.77
CA ALA A 217 -6.09 8.18 9.97
C ALA A 217 -7.34 7.98 10.85
N ALA A 218 -7.18 7.29 11.99
CA ALA A 218 -8.22 7.08 12.99
C ALA A 218 -8.55 8.31 13.87
N GLY A 219 -8.00 9.50 13.56
CA GLY A 219 -8.34 10.78 14.19
C GLY A 219 -7.39 11.23 15.31
N ASN A 220 -6.32 10.50 15.60
CA ASN A 220 -5.24 11.02 16.45
C ASN A 220 -4.29 11.89 15.61
N PHE A 221 -4.71 13.11 15.28
CA PHE A 221 -3.99 13.99 14.36
C PHE A 221 -2.58 14.44 14.84
N GLU A 222 -2.24 14.17 16.09
CA GLU A 222 -0.91 14.38 16.68
C GLU A 222 0.01 13.16 16.49
N ALA A 223 -0.50 12.04 15.96
CA ALA A 223 0.30 10.84 15.72
C ALA A 223 1.32 11.01 14.59
N LEU A 224 1.03 11.89 13.62
CA LEU A 224 2.02 12.33 12.63
C LEU A 224 2.59 13.68 13.02
N THR A 225 3.92 13.79 12.95
CA THR A 225 4.60 15.08 13.01
C THR A 225 4.25 15.94 11.80
N ALA A 226 4.41 17.26 11.90
CA ALA A 226 4.22 18.17 10.76
C ALA A 226 5.07 17.76 9.54
N GLN A 227 6.28 17.22 9.77
CA GLN A 227 7.13 16.68 8.72
C GLN A 227 6.48 15.51 7.97
N GLN A 228 5.93 14.56 8.73
CA GLN A 228 5.26 13.38 8.18
C GLN A 228 3.95 13.73 7.48
N ARG A 229 3.22 14.76 7.94
CA ARG A 229 2.02 15.25 7.26
C ARG A 229 2.33 15.85 5.89
N ARG A 230 3.41 16.64 5.77
CA ARG A 230 3.90 17.11 4.47
C ARG A 230 4.36 15.96 3.57
N GLY A 231 5.01 14.95 4.15
CA GLY A 231 5.39 13.73 3.45
C GLY A 231 4.21 12.91 2.94
N LEU A 232 3.15 12.78 3.73
CA LEU A 232 1.89 12.13 3.33
C LEU A 232 1.23 12.89 2.17
N ALA A 233 1.23 14.22 2.21
CA ALA A 233 0.70 15.03 1.12
C ALA A 233 1.51 14.85 -0.17
N LEU A 234 2.84 14.83 -0.08
CA LEU A 234 3.70 14.48 -1.20
C LEU A 234 3.36 13.10 -1.74
N PHE A 235 3.24 12.08 -0.89
CA PHE A 235 2.93 10.70 -1.28
C PHE A 235 1.59 10.58 -2.03
N ARG A 236 0.61 11.43 -1.68
CA ARG A 236 -0.73 11.48 -2.28
C ARG A 236 -0.87 12.48 -3.44
N SER A 237 0.18 13.22 -3.75
CA SER A 237 0.11 14.26 -4.79
C SER A 237 0.11 13.67 -6.19
N GLY A 238 -0.51 14.38 -7.13
CA GLY A 238 -0.41 14.09 -8.57
C GLY A 238 1.02 14.25 -9.11
N ALA A 239 1.89 14.96 -8.39
CA ALA A 239 3.31 15.11 -8.71
C ALA A 239 4.08 13.79 -8.60
N THR A 240 3.98 13.13 -7.44
CA THR A 240 4.78 11.94 -7.13
C THR A 240 4.05 10.65 -7.46
N ARG A 241 2.71 10.69 -7.45
CA ARG A 241 1.82 9.57 -7.82
C ARG A 241 2.06 8.27 -7.06
N CYS A 242 2.72 8.30 -5.90
CA CYS A 242 3.03 7.08 -5.14
C CYS A 242 1.76 6.29 -4.77
N PHE A 243 0.68 7.02 -4.47
CA PHE A 243 -0.62 6.46 -4.12
C PHE A 243 -1.29 5.62 -5.23
N GLU A 244 -0.93 5.83 -6.51
CA GLU A 244 -1.52 5.08 -7.65
C GLU A 244 -1.22 3.57 -7.57
N CYS A 245 -0.12 3.21 -6.93
CA CYS A 245 0.31 1.83 -6.77
C CYS A 245 0.24 1.38 -5.30
N HIS A 246 0.59 2.28 -4.37
CA HIS A 246 0.70 1.99 -2.94
C HIS A 246 -0.46 2.59 -2.14
N THR A 247 -1.64 1.96 -2.26
CA THR A 247 -2.87 2.43 -1.62
C THR A 247 -2.97 2.03 -0.15
N ALA A 248 -3.37 2.97 0.72
CA ALA A 248 -3.79 2.65 2.10
C ALA A 248 -5.03 1.73 2.08
N PRO A 249 -5.21 0.81 3.06
CA PRO A 249 -4.44 0.73 4.29
C PRO A 249 -3.22 -0.18 4.20
N THR A 250 -3.08 -1.12 3.26
CA THR A 250 -1.87 -1.99 3.25
C THR A 250 -0.65 -1.36 2.60
N PHE A 251 -0.80 -0.22 1.91
CA PHE A 251 0.23 0.41 1.07
C PHE A 251 0.81 -0.54 0.02
N ALA A 252 -0.06 -1.39 -0.50
CA ALA A 252 0.23 -2.39 -1.53
C ALA A 252 -0.90 -2.41 -2.56
N SER A 253 -0.69 -3.14 -3.65
CA SER A 253 -1.75 -3.59 -4.54
C SER A 253 -1.40 -4.93 -5.16
N ASP A 254 -2.40 -5.69 -5.60
CA ASP A 254 -2.20 -6.95 -6.34
C ASP A 254 -1.91 -6.73 -7.83
N THR A 255 -1.47 -5.52 -8.19
CA THR A 255 -1.11 -5.16 -9.55
C THR A 255 0.38 -5.35 -9.80
N PHE A 256 0.73 -5.43 -11.09
CA PHE A 256 2.12 -5.52 -11.55
C PHE A 256 2.50 -4.26 -12.29
N ARG A 257 3.70 -3.73 -12.00
CA ARG A 257 4.20 -2.48 -12.55
C ARG A 257 5.63 -2.64 -13.03
N VAL A 258 5.94 -2.04 -14.17
CA VAL A 258 7.33 -1.92 -14.65
C VAL A 258 7.84 -0.57 -14.17
N ILE A 259 8.73 -0.59 -13.18
CA ILE A 259 9.42 0.63 -12.71
C ILE A 259 10.81 0.78 -13.35
N GLY A 260 11.27 -0.25 -14.08
CA GLY A 260 12.50 -0.25 -14.86
C GLY A 260 13.80 -0.18 -14.04
N VAL A 261 13.82 -0.80 -12.85
CA VAL A 261 15.07 -1.08 -12.12
C VAL A 261 15.98 -1.92 -13.02
N PRO A 262 17.23 -1.50 -13.31
CA PRO A 262 18.13 -2.22 -14.20
C PRO A 262 18.37 -3.67 -13.75
N SER A 263 17.91 -4.63 -14.55
CA SER A 263 17.96 -6.06 -14.25
C SER A 263 17.66 -6.89 -15.51
N ASP A 264 18.22 -8.10 -15.58
CA ASP A 264 17.84 -9.11 -16.58
C ASP A 264 16.67 -10.00 -16.09
N ASP A 265 16.15 -9.74 -14.88
CA ASP A 265 15.02 -10.47 -14.32
C ASP A 265 13.74 -10.18 -15.13
N PRO A 266 13.12 -11.21 -15.75
CA PRO A 266 11.91 -11.03 -16.55
C PRO A 266 10.70 -10.60 -15.71
N GLY A 267 10.75 -10.71 -14.38
CA GLY A 267 9.64 -10.42 -13.49
C GLY A 267 8.43 -11.30 -13.81
N ARG A 268 7.25 -10.68 -13.88
CA ARG A 268 5.97 -11.34 -14.20
C ARG A 268 5.98 -12.03 -15.57
N ALA A 269 6.77 -11.57 -16.54
CA ALA A 269 6.86 -12.24 -17.84
C ALA A 269 7.41 -13.67 -17.74
N GLY A 270 8.18 -13.99 -16.70
CA GLY A 270 8.62 -15.35 -16.42
C GLY A 270 7.49 -16.31 -16.02
N VAL A 271 6.31 -15.78 -15.67
CA VAL A 271 5.14 -16.54 -15.21
C VAL A 271 4.08 -16.65 -16.30
N VAL A 272 3.71 -15.52 -16.93
CA VAL A 272 2.55 -15.43 -17.83
C VAL A 272 2.92 -15.20 -19.32
N GLY A 273 4.21 -15.03 -19.64
CA GLY A 273 4.69 -14.78 -21.02
C GLY A 273 4.85 -13.30 -21.38
N ASP A 274 4.93 -13.02 -22.68
CA ASP A 274 5.35 -11.72 -23.22
C ASP A 274 4.40 -10.55 -22.87
N GLY A 275 4.94 -9.33 -22.77
CA GLY A 275 4.19 -8.08 -22.55
C GLY A 275 4.28 -7.50 -21.14
N LEU A 276 4.88 -8.22 -20.19
CA LEU A 276 5.08 -7.79 -18.80
C LEU A 276 6.56 -7.92 -18.34
N THR A 277 7.50 -7.82 -19.27
CA THR A 277 8.94 -7.95 -18.97
C THR A 277 9.39 -6.88 -18.00
N GLY A 278 9.99 -7.30 -16.88
CA GLY A 278 10.43 -6.39 -15.82
C GLY A 278 9.29 -5.86 -14.94
N ALA A 279 8.07 -6.39 -15.08
CA ALA A 279 6.96 -6.04 -14.21
C ALA A 279 7.04 -6.85 -12.90
N PHE A 280 6.88 -6.17 -11.77
CA PHE A 280 6.86 -6.79 -10.45
C PHE A 280 5.60 -6.42 -9.71
N LYS A 281 5.19 -7.30 -8.79
CA LYS A 281 4.09 -7.04 -7.87
C LYS A 281 4.43 -5.82 -7.02
N VAL A 282 3.47 -4.94 -6.82
CA VAL A 282 3.62 -3.81 -5.90
C VAL A 282 3.70 -4.33 -4.45
N PRO A 283 4.83 -4.17 -3.73
CA PRO A 283 4.95 -4.65 -2.36
C PRO A 283 4.25 -3.71 -1.37
N SER A 284 3.98 -4.20 -0.14
CA SER A 284 3.55 -3.33 0.95
C SER A 284 4.69 -2.41 1.39
N LEU A 285 4.36 -1.15 1.70
CA LEU A 285 5.28 -0.21 2.35
C LEU A 285 5.18 -0.23 3.88
N ARG A 286 4.35 -1.09 4.47
CA ARG A 286 4.30 -1.21 5.92
C ARG A 286 5.60 -1.79 6.45
N ASN A 287 6.14 -1.17 7.49
CA ASN A 287 7.46 -1.47 8.03
C ASN A 287 8.62 -1.34 7.01
N ILE A 288 8.44 -0.59 5.91
CA ILE A 288 9.48 -0.43 4.86
C ILE A 288 10.80 0.11 5.41
N ALA A 289 10.74 0.96 6.43
CA ALA A 289 11.93 1.50 7.10
C ALA A 289 12.85 0.41 7.69
N LEU A 290 12.35 -0.80 7.90
CA LEU A 290 13.07 -1.90 8.54
C LEU A 290 13.61 -2.95 7.57
N THR A 291 13.32 -2.84 6.26
CA THR A 291 13.54 -3.92 5.29
C THR A 291 14.58 -3.59 4.21
N ALA A 292 15.45 -2.60 4.43
CA ALA A 292 16.55 -2.30 3.52
C ALA A 292 17.44 -3.54 3.25
N PRO A 293 18.06 -3.67 2.07
CA PRO A 293 17.95 -2.79 0.90
C PRO A 293 16.67 -3.03 0.10
N TYR A 294 16.40 -2.18 -0.89
CA TYR A 294 15.12 -2.08 -1.59
C TYR A 294 15.20 -2.55 -3.05
N MET A 295 14.02 -2.71 -3.65
CA MET A 295 13.75 -3.27 -4.97
C MET A 295 13.90 -4.80 -5.01
N HIS A 296 13.38 -5.41 -6.08
CA HIS A 296 13.38 -6.88 -6.26
C HIS A 296 14.80 -7.49 -6.25
N ASN A 297 15.83 -6.69 -6.52
CA ASN A 297 17.23 -7.09 -6.58
C ASN A 297 18.10 -6.44 -5.49
N GLY A 298 17.49 -5.69 -4.55
CA GLY A 298 18.22 -5.05 -3.44
C GLY A 298 19.21 -3.97 -3.87
N SER A 299 19.04 -3.35 -5.04
CA SER A 299 20.01 -2.42 -5.63
C SER A 299 20.07 -1.05 -4.95
N LEU A 300 19.03 -0.65 -4.22
CA LEU A 300 18.95 0.66 -3.56
C LEU A 300 19.11 0.49 -2.04
N ALA A 301 20.05 1.20 -1.44
CA ALA A 301 20.45 0.94 -0.06
C ALA A 301 19.57 1.67 0.97
N THR A 302 19.04 2.84 0.61
CA THR A 302 18.32 3.75 1.51
C THR A 302 16.96 4.15 0.93
N LEU A 303 16.03 4.60 1.78
CA LEU A 303 14.73 5.12 1.32
C LEU A 303 14.93 6.39 0.49
N GLU A 304 15.94 7.17 0.85
CA GLU A 304 16.49 8.27 0.09
C GLU A 304 16.85 7.88 -1.34
N ASP A 305 17.61 6.79 -1.55
CA ASP A 305 17.95 6.29 -2.90
C ASP A 305 16.69 5.86 -3.67
N VAL A 306 15.67 5.32 -2.98
CA VAL A 306 14.38 4.96 -3.59
C VAL A 306 13.65 6.21 -4.08
N VAL A 307 13.54 7.25 -3.24
CA VAL A 307 12.90 8.51 -3.62
C VAL A 307 13.64 9.17 -4.78
N ASP A 308 14.97 9.21 -4.74
CA ASP A 308 15.80 9.78 -5.79
C ASP A 308 15.63 9.01 -7.11
N PHE A 309 15.58 7.68 -7.07
CA PHE A 309 15.32 6.85 -8.24
C PHE A 309 13.99 7.22 -8.93
N TYR A 310 12.90 7.38 -8.17
CA TYR A 310 11.62 7.81 -8.73
C TYR A 310 11.66 9.25 -9.24
N ALA A 311 12.27 10.18 -8.48
CA ALA A 311 12.39 11.59 -8.86
C ALA A 311 13.12 11.79 -10.19
N GLU A 312 14.18 11.02 -10.43
CA GLU A 312 14.95 11.05 -11.68
C GLU A 312 14.18 10.49 -12.89
N GLY A 313 13.04 9.83 -12.68
CA GLY A 313 12.21 9.21 -13.72
C GLY A 313 12.30 7.69 -13.76
N ALA A 314 12.84 7.06 -12.71
CA ALA A 314 12.98 5.62 -12.56
C ALA A 314 13.69 5.00 -13.79
N GLY A 315 13.16 3.90 -14.33
CA GLY A 315 13.71 3.27 -15.52
C GLY A 315 13.84 4.17 -16.75
N HIS A 316 13.01 5.22 -16.90
CA HIS A 316 13.13 6.14 -18.04
C HIS A 316 14.49 6.84 -18.05
N ALA A 317 15.00 7.22 -16.87
CA ALA A 317 16.34 7.81 -16.71
C ALA A 317 17.47 6.85 -17.10
N HIS A 318 17.19 5.55 -17.08
CA HIS A 318 18.13 4.47 -17.39
C HIS A 318 17.86 3.81 -18.76
N GLY A 319 17.00 4.41 -19.59
CA GLY A 319 16.74 3.94 -20.96
C GLY A 319 15.76 2.77 -21.08
N ALA A 320 14.98 2.47 -20.04
CA ALA A 320 13.88 1.52 -20.15
C ALA A 320 12.71 2.14 -20.94
N GLU A 321 12.22 1.42 -21.96
CA GLU A 321 11.18 1.91 -22.87
C GLU A 321 9.76 1.51 -22.45
N ASN A 322 9.62 0.56 -21.53
CA ASN A 322 8.35 -0.05 -21.13
C ASN A 322 7.95 0.24 -19.68
N VAL A 323 8.41 1.36 -19.13
CA VAL A 323 8.06 1.81 -17.78
C VAL A 323 6.58 2.23 -17.73
N ASP A 324 5.94 1.95 -16.59
CA ASP A 324 4.52 2.24 -16.38
C ASP A 324 4.22 3.73 -16.55
N VAL A 325 3.06 4.05 -17.13
CA VAL A 325 2.63 5.43 -17.43
C VAL A 325 2.48 6.31 -16.19
N PHE A 326 2.28 5.71 -15.01
CA PHE A 326 2.20 6.43 -13.75
C PHE A 326 3.57 6.75 -13.15
N VAL A 327 4.65 6.17 -13.68
CA VAL A 327 6.03 6.36 -13.19
C VAL A 327 6.73 7.40 -14.05
N ASN A 328 6.61 8.65 -13.64
CA ASN A 328 7.26 9.80 -14.26
C ASN A 328 8.19 10.48 -13.25
N GLY A 329 9.26 11.10 -13.74
CA GLY A 329 10.14 11.91 -12.91
C GLY A 329 9.42 13.16 -12.42
N PHE A 330 9.84 13.65 -11.27
CA PHE A 330 9.30 14.84 -10.65
C PHE A 330 10.43 15.65 -10.00
N GLU A 331 10.26 16.96 -9.93
CA GLU A 331 11.19 17.82 -9.20
C GLU A 331 10.88 17.76 -7.71
N MET A 332 11.93 17.69 -6.89
CA MET A 332 11.81 17.70 -5.44
C MET A 332 13.02 18.39 -4.82
N ASN A 333 12.79 19.23 -3.81
CA ASN A 333 13.87 19.81 -3.02
C ASN A 333 14.27 18.91 -1.83
N GLU A 334 15.37 19.25 -1.15
CA GLU A 334 15.90 18.45 -0.02
C GLU A 334 14.90 18.29 1.14
N GLN A 335 14.08 19.31 1.42
CA GLN A 335 13.07 19.26 2.46
C GLN A 335 11.95 18.30 2.10
N GLU A 336 11.42 18.39 0.88
CA GLU A 336 10.36 17.51 0.40
C GLU A 336 10.82 16.05 0.40
N ARG A 337 12.09 15.79 0.03
CA ARG A 337 12.68 14.45 0.10
C ARG A 337 12.72 13.93 1.52
N ALA A 338 13.18 14.76 2.46
CA ALA A 338 13.19 14.41 3.87
C ALA A 338 11.77 14.20 4.44
N ASP A 339 10.79 15.00 4.00
CA ASP A 339 9.39 14.90 4.39
C ASP A 339 8.79 13.57 3.90
N LEU A 340 8.97 13.20 2.63
CA LEU A 340 8.48 11.95 2.05
C LEU A 340 9.13 10.73 2.73
N VAL A 341 10.43 10.76 3.00
CA VAL A 341 11.11 9.71 3.77
C VAL A 341 10.55 9.63 5.18
N ALA A 342 10.36 10.75 5.88
CA ALA A 342 9.77 10.76 7.22
C ALA A 342 8.38 10.12 7.26
N PHE A 343 7.56 10.33 6.23
CA PHE A 343 6.27 9.65 6.09
C PHE A 343 6.42 8.13 5.97
N MET A 344 7.38 7.61 5.20
CA MET A 344 7.63 6.16 5.12
C MET A 344 8.02 5.55 6.48
N TYR A 345 8.73 6.29 7.33
CA TYR A 345 8.98 5.87 8.73
C TYR A 345 7.70 5.81 9.57
N ALA A 346 6.70 6.65 9.25
CA ALA A 346 5.40 6.67 9.91
C ALA A 346 4.53 5.43 9.63
N LEU A 347 4.94 4.59 8.67
CA LEU A 347 4.31 3.30 8.35
C LEU A 347 4.90 2.13 9.16
N THR A 348 5.77 2.42 10.13
CA THR A 348 6.41 1.42 10.99
C THR A 348 5.53 1.10 12.19
N ASP A 349 5.18 -0.17 12.34
CA ASP A 349 4.44 -0.73 13.48
C ASP A 349 4.83 -2.20 13.67
N GLU A 350 5.47 -2.46 14.80
CA GLU A 350 5.82 -3.79 15.29
C GLU A 350 5.07 -4.10 16.60
N SER A 351 3.95 -3.41 16.90
CA SER A 351 3.20 -3.61 18.16
C SER A 351 2.58 -5.00 18.30
N GLN A 352 2.37 -5.70 17.19
CA GLN A 352 1.95 -7.10 17.13
C GLN A 352 3.12 -8.06 16.85
N MET A 353 4.37 -7.67 17.13
CA MET A 353 5.53 -8.56 16.96
C MET A 353 5.30 -9.85 17.76
N PRO A 354 5.37 -11.03 17.12
CA PRO A 354 5.18 -12.29 17.83
C PRO A 354 6.30 -12.51 18.84
N GLU A 355 5.98 -13.21 19.93
CA GLU A 355 7.00 -13.66 20.88
C GLU A 355 8.01 -14.57 20.15
N LEU A 356 9.30 -14.28 20.30
CA LEU A 356 10.35 -15.11 19.69
C LEU A 356 10.58 -16.35 20.56
N PRO A 357 10.52 -17.57 20.01
CA PRO A 357 10.77 -18.77 20.81
C PRO A 357 12.22 -18.77 21.32
N THR A 358 12.41 -19.09 22.60
CA THR A 358 13.77 -19.25 23.17
C THR A 358 14.37 -20.63 22.90
N ALA A 359 13.52 -21.59 22.53
CA ALA A 359 13.86 -22.95 22.13
C ALA A 359 12.77 -23.43 21.17
N VAL A 360 13.11 -24.39 20.31
CA VAL A 360 12.20 -25.05 19.37
C VAL A 360 12.15 -26.56 19.66
N PRO A 361 11.07 -27.26 19.26
CA PRO A 361 10.87 -28.66 19.61
C PRO A 361 11.97 -29.62 19.14
N SER A 362 12.66 -29.33 18.03
CA SER A 362 13.81 -30.15 17.59
C SER A 362 15.01 -30.07 18.54
N GLY A 363 15.07 -29.05 19.41
CA GLY A 363 16.24 -28.72 20.22
C GLY A 363 17.38 -28.08 19.44
N LEU A 364 17.21 -27.80 18.15
CA LEU A 364 18.17 -27.06 17.34
C LEU A 364 18.25 -25.59 17.78
N PRO A 365 19.36 -24.89 17.52
CA PRO A 365 19.49 -23.49 17.86
C PRO A 365 18.45 -22.63 17.13
N VAL A 366 17.68 -21.85 17.88
CA VAL A 366 16.77 -20.85 17.30
C VAL A 366 17.57 -19.74 16.63
N VAL A 367 17.12 -19.30 15.45
CA VAL A 367 17.72 -18.16 14.75
C VAL A 367 17.71 -16.93 15.66
N ALA A 368 18.90 -16.37 15.90
CA ALA A 368 19.03 -15.16 16.71
C ALA A 368 18.36 -13.97 16.02
N SER A 369 17.62 -13.18 16.79
CA SER A 369 17.16 -11.86 16.33
C SER A 369 18.36 -10.96 16.05
N GLN A 370 18.32 -10.27 14.92
CA GLN A 370 19.37 -9.33 14.52
C GLN A 370 19.01 -7.90 14.92
N ALA A 371 20.02 -7.12 15.30
CA ALA A 371 19.83 -5.70 15.58
C ALA A 371 19.61 -4.94 14.26
N ASN A 372 18.62 -4.07 14.22
CA ASN A 372 18.38 -3.15 13.11
C ASN A 372 18.47 -1.70 13.61
N PRO A 373 19.51 -0.93 13.23
CA PRO A 373 19.65 0.45 13.65
C PRO A 373 18.50 1.35 13.14
N ALA A 374 17.79 0.93 12.09
CA ALA A 374 16.62 1.66 11.59
C ALA A 374 15.47 1.70 12.60
N ARG A 375 15.39 0.78 13.57
CA ARG A 375 14.39 0.86 14.65
C ARG A 375 14.57 2.08 15.54
N ASP A 376 15.81 2.36 15.93
CA ASP A 376 16.12 3.52 16.76
C ASP A 376 15.83 4.81 15.99
N LEU A 377 16.11 4.82 14.68
CA LEU A 377 15.81 5.95 13.80
C LEU A 377 14.29 6.12 13.61
N ALA A 378 13.55 5.04 13.38
CA ALA A 378 12.09 5.07 13.28
C ALA A 378 11.46 5.58 14.58
N ALA A 379 11.92 5.10 15.73
CA ALA A 379 11.45 5.59 17.03
C ALA A 379 11.75 7.08 17.23
N GLN A 380 12.92 7.56 16.80
CA GLN A 380 13.28 8.98 16.89
C GLN A 380 12.41 9.86 15.99
N ILE A 381 12.22 9.46 14.72
CA ILE A 381 11.41 10.20 13.74
C ILE A 381 9.94 10.21 14.18
N ASN A 382 9.40 9.08 14.63
CA ASN A 382 8.00 8.95 15.03
C ASN A 382 7.67 9.62 16.38
N VAL A 383 8.67 10.01 17.17
CA VAL A 383 8.49 10.75 18.44
C VAL A 383 8.72 12.27 18.25
N GLY A 384 9.16 12.71 17.06
CA GLY A 384 9.68 14.06 16.79
C GLY A 384 8.72 15.25 16.93
N GLY A 385 7.45 15.03 17.28
CA GLY A 385 6.52 16.07 17.71
C GLY A 385 6.01 15.71 19.10
N ASN A 386 6.01 16.64 20.05
CA ASN A 386 5.56 16.40 21.43
C ASN A 386 4.23 15.61 21.48
N GLY A 387 4.31 14.29 21.61
CA GLY A 387 3.20 13.35 21.72
C GLY A 387 2.45 13.42 23.04
N GLY A 388 2.30 14.62 23.61
CA GLY A 388 1.19 14.90 24.51
C GLY A 388 0.02 15.25 23.63
N GLN A 389 -1.08 14.48 23.68
CA GLN A 389 -2.35 14.95 23.14
C GLN A 389 -2.55 16.39 23.60
N SER A 390 -2.50 17.35 22.68
CA SER A 390 -2.86 18.72 22.98
C SER A 390 -4.25 18.64 23.61
N ALA A 391 -4.39 19.10 24.86
CA ALA A 391 -5.67 19.01 25.56
C ALA A 391 -6.74 19.63 24.67
N ALA A 392 -7.81 18.86 24.41
CA ALA A 392 -8.93 19.34 23.63
C ALA A 392 -9.38 20.69 24.18
N ARG A 393 -9.39 21.71 23.32
CA ARG A 393 -9.83 23.05 23.68
C ARG A 393 -11.05 23.45 22.87
N GLU A 394 -11.72 24.49 23.35
CA GLU A 394 -12.78 25.13 22.58
C GLU A 394 -12.24 25.61 21.21
N PRO A 395 -13.06 25.52 20.16
CA PRO A 395 -12.75 26.07 18.84
C PRO A 395 -12.31 27.52 18.92
N MET A 396 -11.29 27.87 18.14
CA MET A 396 -10.79 29.24 18.07
C MET A 396 -10.49 29.68 16.65
N THR A 397 -10.38 31.00 16.48
CA THR A 397 -9.87 31.58 15.26
C THR A 397 -8.35 31.67 15.32
N ILE A 398 -7.68 31.00 14.40
CA ILE A 398 -6.24 31.02 14.19
C ILE A 398 -5.96 31.95 13.01
N ARG A 399 -5.29 33.07 13.25
CA ARG A 399 -4.92 33.99 12.17
C ARG A 399 -3.46 33.77 11.76
N VAL A 400 -3.22 33.56 10.46
CA VAL A 400 -1.86 33.49 9.89
C VAL A 400 -1.13 34.80 10.18
N GLN A 401 0.06 34.71 10.76
CA GLN A 401 0.87 35.87 11.14
C GLN A 401 1.71 36.39 9.97
N PRO A 402 2.13 37.66 9.97
CA PRO A 402 3.04 38.17 8.93
C PRO A 402 4.33 37.35 8.85
N GLY A 403 4.60 36.78 7.66
CA GLY A 403 5.77 35.93 7.40
C GLY A 403 5.63 34.47 7.87
N GLU A 404 4.48 34.10 8.43
CA GLU A 404 4.11 32.71 8.71
C GLU A 404 3.47 32.09 7.46
N SER A 405 3.75 30.80 7.21
CA SER A 405 3.07 30.05 6.15
C SER A 405 1.66 29.63 6.60
N ILE A 406 0.74 29.48 5.65
CA ILE A 406 -0.61 28.96 5.92
C ILE A 406 -0.50 27.56 6.53
N GLN A 407 0.38 26.71 6.01
CA GLN A 407 0.60 25.37 6.56
C GLN A 407 1.00 25.39 8.04
N THR A 408 1.83 26.35 8.47
CA THR A 408 2.21 26.49 9.88
C THR A 408 1.00 26.80 10.76
N ALA A 409 0.04 27.57 10.24
CA ALA A 409 -1.21 27.85 10.94
C ALA A 409 -2.16 26.65 10.96
N VAL A 410 -2.19 25.85 9.89
CA VAL A 410 -2.92 24.58 9.84
C VAL A 410 -2.33 23.56 10.82
N ASP A 411 -1.00 23.46 10.90
CA ASP A 411 -0.29 22.50 11.73
C ASP A 411 -0.54 22.67 13.24
N ARG A 412 -1.01 23.85 13.66
CA ARG A 412 -1.39 24.18 15.05
C ARG A 412 -2.90 24.17 15.30
N ALA A 413 -3.70 23.87 14.27
CA ALA A 413 -5.15 23.83 14.37
C ALA A 413 -5.64 22.55 15.06
N GLN A 414 -6.84 22.63 15.63
CA GLN A 414 -7.60 21.52 16.19
C GLN A 414 -8.99 21.47 15.54
N PRO A 415 -9.69 20.32 15.59
CA PRO A 415 -11.04 20.22 15.08
C PRO A 415 -11.97 21.31 15.63
N GLY A 416 -12.73 21.95 14.74
CA GLY A 416 -13.62 23.07 15.01
C GLY A 416 -13.00 24.45 14.72
N ASP A 417 -11.69 24.55 14.57
CA ASP A 417 -11.03 25.84 14.37
C ASP A 417 -11.35 26.50 13.02
N THR A 418 -11.25 27.82 13.02
CA THR A 418 -11.25 28.65 11.81
C THR A 418 -9.85 29.22 11.59
N ILE A 419 -9.26 28.98 10.43
CA ILE A 419 -7.97 29.52 10.02
C ILE A 419 -8.22 30.72 9.11
N GLU A 420 -7.91 31.92 9.61
CA GLU A 420 -7.98 33.17 8.86
C GLU A 420 -6.64 33.45 8.16
N VAL A 421 -6.68 33.56 6.83
CA VAL A 421 -5.53 33.91 5.99
C VAL A 421 -5.64 35.36 5.54
N PRO A 422 -4.84 36.30 6.08
CA PRO A 422 -4.86 37.68 5.63
C PRO A 422 -4.47 37.81 4.16
N TYR A 423 -5.00 38.84 3.48
CA TYR A 423 -4.55 39.22 2.15
C TYR A 423 -3.02 39.26 2.03
N GLY A 424 -2.52 38.63 0.98
CA GLY A 424 -1.12 38.44 0.67
C GLY A 424 -0.98 37.44 -0.47
N THR A 425 0.25 37.25 -0.94
CA THR A 425 0.59 36.20 -1.90
C THR A 425 1.40 35.14 -1.17
N TYR A 426 0.94 33.89 -1.27
CA TYR A 426 1.49 32.73 -0.60
C TYR A 426 1.94 31.74 -1.67
N HIS A 427 3.18 31.28 -1.55
CA HIS A 427 3.83 30.36 -2.49
C HIS A 427 4.04 29.02 -1.80
N GLU A 428 2.94 28.32 -1.52
CA GLU A 428 2.95 27.07 -0.78
C GLU A 428 1.81 26.15 -1.21
N ARG A 429 1.88 24.91 -0.75
CA ARG A 429 0.76 23.96 -0.77
C ARG A 429 0.17 23.89 0.63
N VAL A 430 -1.15 23.83 0.74
CA VAL A 430 -1.84 23.79 2.03
C VAL A 430 -2.56 22.45 2.19
N VAL A 431 -2.21 21.70 3.23
CA VAL A 431 -2.70 20.35 3.50
C VAL A 431 -3.51 20.37 4.80
N VAL A 432 -4.79 20.02 4.68
CA VAL A 432 -5.76 20.02 5.79
C VAL A 432 -6.38 18.64 5.94
N ASP A 433 -5.79 17.77 6.74
CA ASP A 433 -6.38 16.44 7.02
C ASP A 433 -7.27 16.42 8.27
N LEU A 434 -7.24 17.50 9.05
CA LEU A 434 -8.05 17.69 10.25
C LEU A 434 -9.53 17.86 9.87
N SER A 435 -10.41 17.12 10.55
CA SER A 435 -11.86 17.33 10.44
C SER A 435 -12.31 18.62 11.14
N ASP A 436 -13.48 19.11 10.73
CA ASP A 436 -14.14 20.29 11.29
C ASP A 436 -13.32 21.59 11.17
N ILE A 437 -12.54 21.74 10.09
CA ILE A 437 -11.74 22.94 9.82
C ILE A 437 -12.45 23.86 8.83
N THR A 438 -12.44 25.16 9.15
CA THR A 438 -12.76 26.23 8.20
C THR A 438 -11.48 26.98 7.82
N LEU A 439 -11.11 26.99 6.54
CA LEU A 439 -10.00 27.78 6.00
C LEU A 439 -10.55 28.96 5.20
N VAL A 440 -10.37 30.19 5.68
CA VAL A 440 -11.01 31.37 5.09
C VAL A 440 -10.03 32.51 4.83
N GLY A 441 -10.08 33.06 3.63
CA GLY A 441 -9.32 34.25 3.29
C GLY A 441 -9.95 35.53 3.82
N VAL A 442 -9.12 36.42 4.37
CA VAL A 442 -9.52 37.74 4.86
C VAL A 442 -9.12 38.79 3.81
N PRO A 443 -10.09 39.42 3.13
CA PRO A 443 -9.79 40.39 2.08
C PRO A 443 -9.08 41.64 2.62
N ASN A 444 -8.38 42.35 1.73
CA ASN A 444 -7.90 43.69 2.03
C ASN A 444 -9.04 44.73 1.94
N ASP A 445 -8.71 46.01 2.21
CA ASP A 445 -9.69 47.11 2.15
C ASP A 445 -10.30 47.33 0.76
N ALA A 446 -9.66 46.82 -0.30
CA ALA A 446 -10.17 46.86 -1.67
C ALA A 446 -11.09 45.67 -2.01
N GLY A 447 -11.25 44.71 -1.09
CA GLY A 447 -12.04 43.50 -1.28
C GLY A 447 -11.29 42.37 -1.99
N GLU A 448 -9.98 42.50 -2.20
CA GLU A 448 -9.16 41.47 -2.84
C GLU A 448 -8.83 40.34 -1.86
N TRP A 449 -8.98 39.10 -2.29
CA TRP A 449 -8.69 37.90 -1.50
C TRP A 449 -7.20 37.56 -1.44
N PRO A 450 -6.74 36.83 -0.42
CA PRO A 450 -5.41 36.21 -0.43
C PRO A 450 -5.22 35.31 -1.65
N ILE A 451 -3.99 35.28 -2.15
CA ILE A 451 -3.59 34.58 -3.36
C ILE A 451 -2.68 33.41 -2.98
N LEU A 452 -3.08 32.19 -3.30
CA LEU A 452 -2.21 31.03 -3.41
C LEU A 452 -1.67 30.96 -4.85
N ASP A 453 -0.37 31.08 -5.00
CA ASP A 453 0.30 31.12 -6.30
C ASP A 453 1.36 30.03 -6.39
N GLY A 454 1.08 29.01 -7.21
CA GLY A 454 1.95 27.86 -7.43
C GLY A 454 3.17 28.16 -8.32
N GLU A 455 3.26 29.37 -8.88
CA GLU A 455 4.35 29.85 -9.75
C GLU A 455 4.64 28.97 -10.99
N GLY A 456 3.72 28.06 -11.35
CA GLY A 456 3.89 27.07 -12.41
C GLY A 456 4.82 25.92 -12.02
N VAL A 457 5.10 25.74 -10.73
CA VAL A 457 6.00 24.69 -10.21
C VAL A 457 5.35 23.81 -9.14
N LEU A 458 4.42 24.36 -8.34
CA LEU A 458 3.71 23.59 -7.32
C LEU A 458 2.50 22.86 -7.92
N THR A 459 2.24 21.64 -7.44
CA THR A 459 1.20 20.76 -8.00
C THR A 459 -0.21 21.09 -7.56
N GLU A 460 -0.48 21.12 -6.25
CA GLU A 460 -1.82 21.42 -5.73
C GLU A 460 -1.84 22.68 -4.85
N GLY A 461 -2.91 23.47 -4.94
CA GLY A 461 -3.10 24.63 -4.07
C GLY A 461 -3.47 24.23 -2.64
N ILE A 462 -4.66 23.65 -2.49
CA ILE A 462 -5.17 23.15 -1.21
C ILE A 462 -5.57 21.68 -1.36
N ILE A 463 -5.16 20.84 -0.41
CA ILE A 463 -5.52 19.43 -0.31
C ILE A 463 -6.22 19.21 1.02
N SER A 464 -7.36 18.51 1.02
CA SER A 464 -8.03 18.11 2.27
C SER A 464 -8.46 16.65 2.28
N SER A 465 -8.36 16.06 3.46
CA SER A 465 -8.92 14.74 3.77
C SER A 465 -9.64 14.70 5.13
N GLY A 466 -9.98 15.87 5.69
CA GLY A 466 -10.83 16.01 6.87
C GLY A 466 -12.32 16.13 6.52
N ASN A 467 -13.19 15.51 7.31
CA ASN A 467 -14.64 15.70 7.21
C ASN A 467 -15.03 17.11 7.66
N ASN A 468 -16.21 17.57 7.23
CA ASN A 468 -16.75 18.89 7.60
C ASN A 468 -15.79 20.03 7.26
N PHE A 469 -15.06 19.90 6.15
CA PHE A 469 -14.09 20.89 5.69
C PHE A 469 -14.78 21.99 4.89
N SER A 470 -14.52 23.24 5.27
CA SER A 470 -14.98 24.42 4.56
C SER A 470 -13.81 25.28 4.11
N VAL A 471 -13.85 25.74 2.86
CA VAL A 471 -12.82 26.62 2.30
C VAL A 471 -13.41 27.69 1.41
N GLY A 472 -12.93 28.92 1.58
CA GLY A 472 -13.38 30.02 0.75
C GLY A 472 -12.64 31.33 0.89
N ASN A 473 -12.98 32.27 0.01
CA ASN A 473 -12.37 33.60 -0.10
C ASN A 473 -10.90 33.57 -0.52
N PHE A 474 -10.57 32.81 -1.57
CA PHE A 474 -9.20 32.70 -2.09
C PHE A 474 -9.13 32.95 -3.60
N THR A 475 -7.99 33.49 -4.04
CA THR A 475 -7.51 33.28 -5.40
C THR A 475 -6.51 32.13 -5.38
N VAL A 476 -6.67 31.14 -6.26
CA VAL A 476 -5.75 30.00 -6.43
C VAL A 476 -5.28 29.97 -7.87
N ARG A 477 -3.97 30.04 -8.12
CA ARG A 477 -3.48 30.10 -9.50
C ARG A 477 -2.11 29.51 -9.73
N ASN A 478 -1.83 29.21 -11.01
CA ASN A 478 -0.52 28.75 -11.49
C ASN A 478 -0.02 27.48 -10.78
N TYR A 479 -0.91 26.55 -10.48
CA TYR A 479 -0.56 25.23 -9.98
C TYR A 479 -0.50 24.24 -11.15
N THR A 480 0.43 23.30 -11.17
CA THR A 480 0.62 22.39 -12.32
C THR A 480 -0.35 21.20 -12.32
N ASP A 481 -1.14 21.03 -11.26
CA ASP A 481 -2.17 20.01 -11.16
C ASP A 481 -3.49 20.62 -10.64
N ASN A 482 -3.89 20.43 -9.38
CA ASN A 482 -5.23 20.80 -8.92
C ASN A 482 -5.28 22.13 -8.15
N GLY A 483 -6.32 22.94 -8.35
CA GLY A 483 -6.53 24.15 -7.54
C GLY A 483 -6.87 23.79 -6.09
N VAL A 484 -7.99 23.12 -5.88
CA VAL A 484 -8.41 22.58 -4.57
C VAL A 484 -8.87 21.14 -4.71
N LEU A 485 -8.13 20.19 -4.11
CA LEU A 485 -8.44 18.77 -4.07
C LEU A 485 -8.99 18.37 -2.71
N VAL A 486 -10.11 17.65 -2.70
CA VAL A 486 -10.68 17.06 -1.49
C VAL A 486 -11.06 15.62 -1.77
N GLU A 487 -10.50 14.68 -1.01
CA GLU A 487 -10.63 13.24 -1.28
C GLU A 487 -11.23 12.48 -0.08
N GLY A 488 -12.25 11.66 -0.34
CA GLY A 488 -12.68 10.60 0.57
C GLY A 488 -13.47 11.07 1.81
N VAL A 489 -14.02 12.28 1.80
CA VAL A 489 -14.59 12.93 2.99
C VAL A 489 -16.08 13.23 2.86
N THR A 490 -16.73 13.51 4.00
CA THR A 490 -18.13 13.97 4.05
C THR A 490 -18.25 15.40 4.55
N GLY A 491 -19.22 16.15 4.02
CA GLY A 491 -19.55 17.50 4.47
C GLY A 491 -18.56 18.55 3.96
N VAL A 492 -18.39 18.66 2.65
CA VAL A 492 -17.44 19.60 2.04
C VAL A 492 -18.15 20.86 1.59
N HIS A 493 -17.62 22.02 1.93
CA HIS A 493 -18.15 23.31 1.46
C HIS A 493 -17.06 24.17 0.84
N PHE A 494 -17.08 24.26 -0.49
CA PHE A 494 -16.27 25.21 -1.22
C PHE A 494 -17.11 26.45 -1.52
N HIS A 495 -16.57 27.65 -1.23
CA HIS A 495 -17.27 28.88 -1.60
C HIS A 495 -16.36 30.06 -1.92
N ASP A 496 -16.79 30.94 -2.83
CA ASP A 496 -16.10 32.22 -3.05
C ASP A 496 -14.61 32.03 -3.41
N ILE A 497 -14.31 31.19 -4.41
CA ILE A 497 -12.95 30.92 -4.90
C ILE A 497 -12.83 31.35 -6.36
N TYR A 498 -11.74 32.06 -6.66
CA TYR A 498 -11.29 32.32 -8.02
C TYR A 498 -10.11 31.40 -8.34
N ALA A 499 -10.28 30.45 -9.26
CA ALA A 499 -9.21 29.54 -9.69
C ALA A 499 -8.79 29.84 -11.14
N GLU A 500 -7.50 30.07 -11.37
CA GLU A 500 -6.98 30.49 -12.68
C GLU A 500 -5.68 29.75 -13.05
N ASN A 501 -5.58 29.22 -14.28
CA ASN A 501 -4.35 28.59 -14.79
C ASN A 501 -3.81 27.52 -13.84
N VAL A 502 -4.69 26.67 -13.35
CA VAL A 502 -4.30 25.45 -12.63
C VAL A 502 -4.37 24.27 -13.60
N GLY A 503 -3.54 23.25 -13.42
CA GLY A 503 -3.37 22.11 -14.32
C GLY A 503 -4.66 21.31 -14.57
N THR A 504 -4.79 20.13 -13.97
CA THR A 504 -5.82 19.16 -14.36
C THR A 504 -7.23 19.62 -13.98
N TYR A 505 -7.48 19.93 -12.70
CA TYR A 505 -8.81 20.34 -12.22
C TYR A 505 -8.78 21.60 -11.35
N GLY A 506 -9.77 22.47 -11.54
CA GLY A 506 -9.91 23.69 -10.73
C GLY A 506 -10.34 23.40 -9.30
N ILE A 507 -11.57 22.90 -9.16
CA ILE A 507 -12.15 22.43 -7.90
C ILE A 507 -12.46 20.94 -8.05
N TYR A 508 -11.86 20.12 -7.20
CA TYR A 508 -11.84 18.67 -7.36
C TYR A 508 -12.20 17.91 -6.06
N PRO A 509 -13.49 17.79 -5.73
CA PRO A 509 -13.94 16.74 -4.83
C PRO A 509 -13.93 15.37 -5.51
N VAL A 510 -13.38 14.37 -4.84
CA VAL A 510 -13.40 12.97 -5.30
C VAL A 510 -13.76 12.03 -4.15
N GLN A 511 -14.53 10.98 -4.44
CA GLN A 511 -14.95 9.98 -3.44
C GLN A 511 -15.60 10.62 -2.19
N SER A 512 -16.30 11.73 -2.36
CA SER A 512 -16.79 12.57 -1.27
C SER A 512 -18.33 12.61 -1.21
N THR A 513 -18.89 12.81 -0.02
CA THR A 513 -20.35 12.82 0.22
C THR A 513 -20.79 14.18 0.77
N ASN A 514 -21.97 14.67 0.34
CA ASN A 514 -22.54 15.95 0.78
C ASN A 514 -21.58 17.12 0.48
N VAL A 515 -21.42 17.42 -0.81
CA VAL A 515 -20.50 18.43 -1.31
C VAL A 515 -21.30 19.64 -1.80
N LEU A 516 -21.01 20.82 -1.24
CA LEU A 516 -21.55 22.09 -1.71
C LEU A 516 -20.44 22.92 -2.35
N ILE A 517 -20.62 23.28 -3.62
CA ILE A 517 -19.75 24.17 -4.39
C ILE A 517 -20.58 25.38 -4.80
N GLU A 518 -20.20 26.57 -4.34
CA GLU A 518 -20.96 27.78 -4.67
C GLU A 518 -20.10 29.02 -4.87
N ARG A 519 -20.57 29.95 -5.72
CA ARG A 519 -19.87 31.23 -5.96
C ARG A 519 -18.43 31.04 -6.42
N MET A 520 -18.22 30.12 -7.36
CA MET A 520 -16.92 29.89 -7.99
C MET A 520 -16.75 30.69 -9.26
N GLU A 521 -15.53 31.12 -9.51
CA GLU A 521 -15.10 31.56 -10.83
C GLU A 521 -13.83 30.79 -11.23
N VAL A 522 -13.90 29.98 -12.28
CA VAL A 522 -12.80 29.07 -12.66
C VAL A 522 -12.46 29.18 -14.14
N THR A 523 -11.18 29.37 -14.47
CA THR A 523 -10.72 29.51 -15.85
C THR A 523 -9.27 29.05 -16.09
N GLY A 524 -8.94 28.72 -17.35
CA GLY A 524 -7.60 28.35 -17.77
C GLY A 524 -7.12 26.98 -17.28
N VAL A 525 -8.06 26.05 -17.04
CA VAL A 525 -7.78 24.68 -16.58
C VAL A 525 -7.65 23.72 -17.76
N ASP A 526 -6.69 22.78 -17.67
CA ASP A 526 -6.32 21.87 -18.76
C ASP A 526 -7.37 20.79 -19.03
N ASP A 527 -8.16 20.39 -18.04
CA ASP A 527 -9.30 19.48 -18.20
C ASP A 527 -10.62 20.13 -17.75
N ALA A 528 -11.05 19.89 -16.51
CA ALA A 528 -12.34 20.37 -16.00
C ALA A 528 -12.20 21.46 -14.94
N GLY A 529 -12.89 22.60 -15.14
CA GLY A 529 -12.85 23.69 -14.16
C GLY A 529 -13.45 23.30 -12.80
N ILE A 530 -14.59 22.61 -12.81
CA ILE A 530 -15.11 21.92 -11.62
C ILE A 530 -15.33 20.46 -11.99
N TYR A 531 -14.69 19.55 -11.28
CA TYR A 531 -14.81 18.12 -11.49
C TYR A 531 -15.18 17.43 -10.18
N ALA A 532 -16.34 16.78 -10.12
CA ALA A 532 -16.71 15.93 -9.00
C ALA A 532 -16.72 14.46 -9.45
N GLY A 533 -15.74 13.69 -8.98
CA GLY A 533 -15.56 12.28 -9.35
C GLY A 533 -16.04 11.34 -8.25
N GLN A 534 -16.84 10.33 -8.59
CA GLN A 534 -17.23 9.26 -7.65
C GLN A 534 -17.85 9.77 -6.35
N CYS A 535 -18.59 10.90 -6.41
CA CYS A 535 -19.15 11.56 -5.23
C CYS A 535 -20.64 11.21 -5.00
N GLU A 536 -21.18 11.62 -3.85
CA GLU A 536 -22.61 11.52 -3.52
C GLU A 536 -23.15 12.85 -2.99
N ASN A 537 -24.36 13.25 -3.43
CA ASN A 537 -25.04 14.49 -3.02
C ASN A 537 -24.18 15.74 -3.26
N VAL A 538 -23.83 15.99 -4.52
CA VAL A 538 -23.06 17.18 -4.93
C VAL A 538 -24.01 18.27 -5.43
N THR A 539 -23.87 19.49 -4.93
CA THR A 539 -24.58 20.66 -5.45
C THR A 539 -23.56 21.70 -5.91
N VAL A 540 -23.61 22.06 -7.19
CA VAL A 540 -22.90 23.21 -7.75
C VAL A 540 -23.92 24.32 -8.00
N ARG A 541 -23.66 25.56 -7.54
CA ARG A 541 -24.56 26.69 -7.80
C ARG A 541 -23.81 28.02 -7.88
N ASP A 542 -24.47 29.04 -8.43
CA ASP A 542 -23.98 30.42 -8.44
C ASP A 542 -22.54 30.57 -8.98
N SER A 543 -22.12 29.71 -9.90
CA SER A 543 -20.73 29.58 -10.34
C SER A 543 -20.57 29.86 -11.83
N VAL A 544 -19.42 30.42 -12.22
CA VAL A 544 -19.07 30.79 -13.59
C VAL A 544 -17.77 30.07 -13.96
N VAL A 545 -17.84 29.14 -14.90
CA VAL A 545 -16.69 28.32 -15.30
C VAL A 545 -16.50 28.41 -16.81
N TYR A 546 -15.32 28.84 -17.26
CA TYR A 546 -15.08 29.15 -18.67
C TYR A 546 -13.61 29.02 -19.04
N GLY A 547 -13.30 28.85 -20.34
CA GLY A 547 -11.90 28.81 -20.80
C GLY A 547 -11.14 27.55 -20.41
N ASN A 548 -11.85 26.47 -20.11
CA ASN A 548 -11.32 25.13 -19.80
C ASN A 548 -11.76 24.14 -20.90
N VAL A 549 -11.22 22.92 -20.94
CA VAL A 549 -11.71 21.87 -21.86
C VAL A 549 -13.13 21.47 -21.51
N ILE A 550 -13.41 21.27 -20.22
CA ILE A 550 -14.71 20.98 -19.64
C ILE A 550 -15.05 22.05 -18.58
N GLY A 551 -16.29 22.54 -18.60
CA GLY A 551 -16.76 23.53 -17.62
C GLY A 551 -16.96 22.90 -16.24
N ILE A 552 -18.11 22.22 -16.10
CA ILE A 552 -18.50 21.50 -14.89
C ILE A 552 -18.76 20.05 -15.29
N GLU A 553 -18.11 19.11 -14.59
CA GLU A 553 -18.28 17.68 -14.75
C GLU A 553 -18.61 17.02 -13.42
N LEU A 554 -19.67 16.19 -13.42
CA LEU A 554 -20.00 15.30 -12.31
C LEU A 554 -19.87 13.86 -12.85
N GLU A 555 -18.71 13.23 -12.68
CA GLU A 555 -18.42 11.88 -13.18
C GLU A 555 -18.69 10.84 -12.10
N ASN A 556 -19.41 9.76 -12.44
CA ASN A 556 -19.74 8.67 -11.51
C ASN A 556 -20.35 9.15 -10.18
N THR A 557 -21.03 10.30 -10.21
CA THR A 557 -21.55 10.98 -9.03
C THR A 557 -23.05 10.74 -8.88
N ALA A 558 -23.49 10.30 -7.70
CA ALA A 558 -24.90 10.06 -7.39
C ALA A 558 -25.53 11.29 -6.73
N GLY A 559 -26.76 11.65 -7.12
CA GLY A 559 -27.49 12.77 -6.52
C GLY A 559 -26.87 14.15 -6.79
N GLY A 560 -26.19 14.31 -7.92
CA GLY A 560 -25.61 15.58 -8.36
C GLY A 560 -26.63 16.59 -8.91
N GLU A 561 -26.45 17.87 -8.58
CA GLU A 561 -27.21 19.02 -9.09
C GLU A 561 -26.24 20.13 -9.50
N VAL A 562 -26.49 20.77 -10.66
CA VAL A 562 -25.74 21.91 -11.22
C VAL A 562 -26.69 23.01 -11.65
#